data_AF-A0A7S2QBF8-F1
#
_entry.id   AF-A0A7S2QBF8-F1
#
_cell.length_a   1.000
_cell.length_b   1.000
_cell.length_c   1.000
_cell.angle_alpha   90.00
_cell.angle_beta   90.00
_cell.angle_gamma   90.00
#
_symmetry.space_group_name_H-M   'P 1'
#
loop_
_entity.id
_entity.type
_entity.pdbx_description
1 polymer ?
#
loop_
_entity_poly.entity_id
_entity_poly.type
_entity_poly.pdbx_seq_one_letter_code
_entity_poly.pdbx_strand_id
1 'polypeptide(L)'
;YEMWPPREGQVLFDNLRRVHELSPDKHIVMSEACQEMGPRIGDWTLGERYGEAIIRDLNNWLEAWIDWNLILDPSGGPNHVHNYVSAPVIADVERDKVLFLSSFFYIAHFSRFIKPGAKRILAGSNRDALETTAFANPDGSLAVVVMNRMD
;
A
#
# COMPACT_ATOMS: atom_id res chain seq x y z
N TYR A 1 -1.71 5.88 -3.25
CA TYR A 1 -2.77 5.49 -4.20
C TYR A 1 -3.43 6.76 -4.76
N GLU A 2 -3.96 6.73 -5.98
CA GLU A 2 -5.04 7.56 -6.54
C GLU A 2 -5.70 6.64 -7.62
N MET A 3 -6.99 6.75 -7.96
CA MET A 3 -7.61 7.93 -8.59
C MET A 3 -9.11 8.07 -8.37
N TRP A 4 -9.59 9.32 -8.33
CA TRP A 4 -10.96 9.68 -8.71
C TRP A 4 -11.16 11.16 -9.11
N PRO A 5 -11.50 11.53 -10.37
CA PRO A 5 -10.94 11.03 -11.63
C PRO A 5 -9.60 11.76 -11.93
N PRO A 6 -8.66 11.15 -12.71
CA PRO A 6 -8.80 11.15 -14.16
C PRO A 6 -8.43 9.81 -14.84
N ARG A 7 -9.23 9.41 -15.82
CA ARG A 7 -8.72 8.57 -16.92
C ARG A 7 -7.67 9.42 -17.64
N GLU A 8 -6.40 9.04 -17.57
CA GLU A 8 -5.19 9.74 -18.05
C GLU A 8 -4.53 10.69 -17.04
N GLY A 9 -3.38 10.27 -16.49
CA GLY A 9 -2.53 11.06 -15.60
C GLY A 9 -1.57 10.18 -14.79
N GLN A 10 -0.37 10.70 -14.50
CA GLN A 10 0.62 10.02 -13.65
C GLN A 10 0.28 10.24 -12.16
N VAL A 11 0.40 9.19 -11.33
CA VAL A 11 0.24 9.32 -9.86
C VAL A 11 1.29 10.29 -9.31
N LEU A 12 0.85 11.33 -8.59
CA LEU A 12 1.69 12.48 -8.19
C LEU A 12 2.34 12.29 -6.81
N PHE A 13 3.15 11.24 -6.64
CA PHE A 13 3.86 10.95 -5.38
C PHE A 13 4.72 12.11 -4.86
N ASP A 14 5.29 12.92 -5.76
CA ASP A 14 6.11 14.09 -5.40
C ASP A 14 5.33 15.19 -4.66
N ASN A 15 4.00 15.19 -4.69
CA ASN A 15 3.22 16.15 -3.92
C ASN A 15 3.41 15.97 -2.41
N LEU A 16 3.62 14.73 -1.93
CA LEU A 16 3.94 14.48 -0.52
C LEU A 16 5.27 15.15 -0.13
N ARG A 17 6.28 15.08 -1.00
CA ARG A 17 7.55 15.78 -0.81
C ARG A 17 7.36 17.29 -0.74
N ARG A 18 6.57 17.88 -1.65
CA ARG A 18 6.30 19.32 -1.64
C ARG A 18 5.59 19.78 -0.37
N VAL A 19 4.65 19.00 0.15
CA VAL A 19 3.97 19.29 1.43
C VAL A 19 4.97 19.26 2.58
N HIS A 20 5.83 18.24 2.64
CA HIS A 20 6.88 18.16 3.66
C HIS A 20 7.88 19.33 3.56
N GLU A 21 8.32 19.70 2.36
CA GLU A 21 9.22 20.84 2.14
C GLU A 21 8.61 22.17 2.62
N LEU A 22 7.30 22.34 2.45
CA LEU A 22 6.56 23.53 2.90
C LEU A 22 6.34 23.55 4.43
N SER A 23 6.19 22.38 5.05
CA SER A 23 5.84 22.25 6.47
C SER A 23 6.49 21.01 7.09
N PRO A 24 7.82 21.03 7.31
CA PRO A 24 8.58 19.85 7.70
C PRO A 24 8.29 19.37 9.14
N ASP A 25 7.66 20.22 9.96
CA ASP A 25 7.22 19.89 11.31
C ASP A 25 5.86 19.16 11.34
N LYS A 26 5.20 19.00 10.19
CA LYS A 26 3.90 18.32 10.08
C LYS A 26 4.06 16.89 9.59
N HIS A 27 3.44 15.98 10.33
CA HIS A 27 3.36 14.57 10.00
C HIS A 27 2.41 14.34 8.81
N ILE A 28 2.75 13.40 7.94
CA ILE A 28 1.93 13.02 6.78
C ILE A 28 1.53 11.56 6.90
N VAL A 29 0.24 11.28 6.85
CA VAL A 29 -0.35 9.94 7.00
C VAL A 29 -1.31 9.67 5.87
N MET A 30 -1.20 8.49 5.24
CA MET A 30 -2.17 7.98 4.29
C MET A 30 -3.21 7.23 5.10
N SER A 31 -4.34 7.89 5.36
CA SER A 31 -5.36 7.40 6.28
C SER A 31 -6.29 6.34 5.68
N GLU A 32 -6.37 6.26 4.36
CA GLU A 32 -7.23 5.34 3.65
C GLU A 32 -6.67 5.07 2.26
N ALA A 33 -6.79 3.82 1.83
CA ALA A 33 -6.62 3.39 0.45
C ALA A 33 -7.48 2.15 0.23
N CYS A 34 -7.98 1.96 -0.99
CA CYS A 34 -8.67 0.73 -1.35
C CYS A 34 -8.50 0.45 -2.84
N GLN A 35 -8.92 -0.74 -3.26
CA GLN A 35 -9.07 -1.06 -4.68
C GLN A 35 -10.55 -0.96 -5.07
N GLU A 36 -10.83 -0.19 -6.12
CA GLU A 36 -12.16 0.00 -6.68
C GLU A 36 -12.63 -1.24 -7.45
N MET A 37 -13.92 -1.32 -7.76
CA MET A 37 -14.54 -2.36 -8.61
C MET A 37 -14.56 -3.77 -7.99
N GLY A 38 -14.56 -3.85 -6.65
CA GLY A 38 -14.69 -5.12 -5.93
C GLY A 38 -13.45 -6.04 -5.97
N PRO A 39 -13.53 -7.21 -5.32
CA PRO A 39 -12.42 -8.15 -5.23
C PRO A 39 -12.05 -8.82 -6.56
N ARG A 40 -10.75 -8.89 -6.87
CA ARG A 40 -10.21 -9.67 -8.00
C ARG A 40 -9.29 -10.78 -7.48
N ILE A 41 -9.88 -11.93 -7.19
CA ILE A 41 -9.17 -13.10 -6.67
C ILE A 41 -8.25 -13.64 -7.78
N GLY A 42 -6.96 -13.83 -7.49
CA GLY A 42 -6.00 -14.30 -8.50
C GLY A 42 -5.21 -13.20 -9.21
N ASP A 43 -5.56 -11.92 -9.04
CA ASP A 43 -4.93 -10.79 -9.75
C ASP A 43 -3.78 -10.16 -8.94
N TRP A 44 -2.54 -10.31 -9.42
CA TRP A 44 -1.35 -9.85 -8.71
C TRP A 44 -1.03 -8.38 -9.02
N THR A 45 -1.52 -7.86 -10.14
CA THR A 45 -1.36 -6.45 -10.51
C THR A 45 -1.92 -5.52 -9.43
N LEU A 46 -2.94 -5.99 -8.70
CA LEU A 46 -3.49 -5.32 -7.53
C LEU A 46 -2.50 -5.18 -6.37
N GLY A 47 -1.85 -6.28 -6.00
CA GLY A 47 -0.83 -6.26 -4.97
C GLY A 47 0.33 -5.36 -5.36
N GLU A 48 0.75 -5.42 -6.62
CA GLU A 48 1.81 -4.57 -7.16
C GLU A 48 1.49 -3.07 -7.05
N ARG A 49 0.23 -2.67 -7.31
CA ARG A 49 -0.21 -1.28 -7.08
C ARG A 49 -0.06 -0.86 -5.61
N TYR A 50 -0.35 -1.74 -4.66
CA TYR A 50 -0.12 -1.47 -3.23
C TYR A 50 1.37 -1.36 -2.93
N GLY A 51 2.19 -2.27 -3.46
CA GLY A 51 3.64 -2.24 -3.29
C GLY A 51 4.27 -0.94 -3.79
N GLU A 52 3.96 -0.54 -5.02
CA GLU A 52 4.42 0.72 -5.61
C GLU A 52 3.96 1.91 -4.75
N ALA A 53 2.68 1.97 -4.40
CA ALA A 53 2.13 3.07 -3.63
C ALA A 53 2.84 3.19 -2.27
N ILE A 54 2.94 2.10 -1.51
CA ILE A 54 3.56 2.12 -0.18
C ILE A 54 5.05 2.50 -0.27
N ILE A 55 5.82 1.93 -1.20
CA ILE A 55 7.25 2.28 -1.37
C ILE A 55 7.40 3.77 -1.69
N ARG A 56 6.65 4.27 -2.67
CA ARG A 56 6.78 5.65 -3.13
C ARG A 56 6.25 6.65 -2.11
N ASP A 57 5.17 6.34 -1.41
CA ASP A 57 4.64 7.20 -0.36
C ASP A 57 5.65 7.29 0.81
N LEU A 58 6.17 6.15 1.29
CA LEU A 58 7.17 6.10 2.37
C LEU A 58 8.48 6.81 1.99
N ASN A 59 8.90 6.70 0.73
CA ASN A 59 10.08 7.42 0.22
C ASN A 59 9.83 8.94 0.08
N ASN A 60 8.58 9.39 0.15
CA ASN A 60 8.18 10.80 0.08
C ASN A 60 7.54 11.29 1.39
N TRP A 61 8.18 10.96 2.52
CA TRP A 61 7.86 11.49 3.86
C TRP A 61 6.54 11.03 4.47
N LEU A 62 5.87 10.05 3.89
CA LEU A 62 4.76 9.39 4.56
C LEU A 62 5.25 8.60 5.77
N GLU A 63 4.55 8.71 6.90
CA GLU A 63 4.91 8.06 8.15
C GLU A 63 4.06 6.83 8.48
N ALA A 64 2.84 6.77 7.93
CA ALA A 64 1.93 5.65 8.11
C ALA A 64 0.99 5.49 6.92
N TRP A 65 0.69 4.23 6.59
CA TRP A 65 -0.18 3.84 5.48
C TRP A 65 -1.27 2.90 5.99
N ILE A 66 -2.53 3.30 5.81
CA ILE A 66 -3.69 2.63 6.40
C ILE A 66 -4.63 2.21 5.27
N ASP A 67 -4.83 0.90 5.16
CA ASP A 67 -5.81 0.31 4.24
C ASP A 67 -7.24 0.52 4.74
N TRP A 68 -8.24 0.41 3.86
CA TRP A 68 -9.62 0.71 4.18
C TRP A 68 -10.36 -0.41 4.94
N ASN A 69 -10.99 -1.33 4.22
CA ASN A 69 -11.70 -2.45 4.82
C ASN A 69 -10.73 -3.60 5.06
N LEU A 70 -10.59 -4.06 6.30
CA LEU A 70 -9.75 -5.21 6.62
C LEU A 70 -10.27 -6.50 5.99
N ILE A 71 -11.61 -6.65 5.91
CA ILE A 71 -12.28 -7.82 5.41
C ILE A 71 -13.62 -7.46 4.74
N LEU A 72 -13.93 -8.11 3.62
CA LEU A 72 -15.22 -7.99 2.91
C LEU A 72 -15.69 -9.36 2.44
N ASP A 73 -16.93 -9.46 1.96
CA ASP A 73 -17.45 -10.65 1.29
C ASP A 73 -16.95 -10.74 -0.19
N PRO A 74 -17.20 -11.84 -0.91
CA PRO A 74 -16.77 -11.99 -2.31
C PRO A 74 -17.36 -10.97 -3.28
N SER A 75 -18.43 -10.25 -2.90
CA SER A 75 -19.01 -9.17 -3.68
C SER A 75 -18.35 -7.81 -3.43
N GLY A 76 -17.46 -7.70 -2.44
CA GLY A 76 -16.87 -6.42 -2.01
C GLY A 76 -17.78 -5.61 -1.08
N GLY A 77 -18.71 -6.29 -0.41
CA GLY A 77 -19.68 -5.71 0.51
C GLY A 77 -19.62 -6.34 1.91
N PRO A 78 -20.67 -6.12 2.73
CA PRO A 78 -21.90 -5.37 2.41
C PRO A 78 -21.66 -3.85 2.34
N ASN A 79 -22.37 -3.16 1.44
CA ASN A 79 -22.36 -1.70 1.35
C ASN A 79 -23.79 -1.20 1.09
N HIS A 80 -24.32 -0.35 1.99
CA HIS A 80 -25.72 0.10 1.96
C HIS A 80 -26.06 1.05 0.78
N VAL A 81 -25.06 1.62 0.12
CA VAL A 81 -25.21 2.41 -1.11
C VAL A 81 -24.58 1.73 -2.33
N HIS A 82 -24.27 0.44 -2.23
CA HIS A 82 -23.73 -0.39 -3.31
C HIS A 82 -22.38 0.11 -3.89
N ASN A 83 -21.59 0.84 -3.09
CA ASN A 83 -20.23 1.23 -3.47
C ASN A 83 -19.21 0.13 -3.11
N TYR A 84 -19.14 -0.91 -3.94
CA TYR A 84 -18.33 -2.10 -3.67
C TYR A 84 -16.84 -1.89 -4.00
N VAL A 85 -15.98 -2.33 -3.09
CA VAL A 85 -14.51 -2.24 -3.17
C VAL A 85 -13.88 -3.58 -2.78
N SER A 86 -12.57 -3.73 -2.97
CA SER A 86 -11.84 -4.89 -2.46
C SER A 86 -11.30 -4.65 -1.05
N ALA A 87 -11.08 -5.73 -0.32
CA ALA A 87 -10.28 -5.80 0.90
C ALA A 87 -9.10 -6.79 0.69
N PRO A 88 -8.04 -6.74 1.52
CA PRO A 88 -6.96 -7.73 1.49
C PRO A 88 -7.41 -9.13 1.90
N VAL A 89 -8.47 -9.22 2.70
CA VAL A 89 -9.06 -10.48 3.15
C VAL A 89 -10.50 -10.56 2.66
N ILE A 90 -10.87 -11.70 2.08
CA ILE A 90 -12.24 -11.98 1.66
C ILE A 90 -12.79 -13.17 2.45
N ALA A 91 -13.92 -12.96 3.14
CA ALA A 91 -14.66 -14.01 3.84
C ALA A 91 -15.77 -14.58 2.96
N ASP A 92 -15.57 -15.77 2.42
CA ASP A 92 -16.59 -16.52 1.70
C ASP A 92 -17.32 -17.45 2.67
N VAL A 93 -18.41 -16.92 3.25
CA VAL A 93 -19.22 -17.63 4.26
C VAL A 93 -20.00 -18.81 3.69
N GLU A 94 -20.34 -18.78 2.39
CA GLU A 94 -21.08 -19.88 1.74
C GLU A 94 -20.20 -21.11 1.57
N ARG A 95 -18.90 -20.89 1.35
CA ARG A 95 -17.91 -21.97 1.16
C ARG A 95 -17.06 -22.27 2.40
N ASP A 96 -17.30 -21.57 3.51
CA ASP A 96 -16.48 -21.61 4.73
C ASP A 96 -14.99 -21.40 4.44
N LYS A 97 -14.66 -20.32 3.73
CA LYS A 97 -13.29 -19.98 3.31
C LYS A 97 -12.90 -18.55 3.64
N VAL A 98 -11.64 -18.39 4.02
CA VAL A 98 -10.97 -17.09 4.11
C VAL A 98 -9.92 -17.02 2.99
N LEU A 99 -10.04 -16.04 2.13
CA LEU A 99 -9.13 -15.81 1.00
C LEU A 99 -8.24 -14.62 1.31
N PHE A 100 -6.93 -14.81 1.20
CA PHE A 100 -5.95 -13.73 1.29
C PHE A 100 -5.58 -13.29 -0.12
N LEU A 101 -5.85 -12.03 -0.46
CA LEU A 101 -5.58 -11.46 -1.78
C LEU A 101 -4.13 -10.98 -1.88
N SER A 102 -3.68 -10.68 -3.10
CA SER A 102 -2.33 -10.17 -3.36
C SER A 102 -2.00 -8.95 -2.49
N SER A 103 -2.93 -8.00 -2.31
CA SER A 103 -2.74 -6.84 -1.43
C SER A 103 -2.40 -7.21 0.02
N PHE A 104 -2.93 -8.30 0.57
CA PHE A 104 -2.59 -8.75 1.93
C PHE A 104 -1.10 -9.08 2.04
N PHE A 105 -0.57 -9.82 1.06
CA PHE A 105 0.84 -10.20 1.05
C PHE A 105 1.74 -8.99 0.82
N TYR A 106 1.36 -8.07 -0.07
CA TYR A 106 2.12 -6.83 -0.29
C TYR A 106 2.15 -5.95 0.95
N ILE A 107 1.01 -5.68 1.61
CA ILE A 107 0.98 -4.93 2.88
C ILE A 107 1.86 -5.64 3.93
N ALA A 108 1.82 -6.96 3.99
CA ALA A 108 2.61 -7.75 4.94
C ALA A 108 4.14 -7.63 4.72
N HIS A 109 4.61 -7.38 3.49
CA HIS A 109 6.04 -7.11 3.23
C HIS A 109 6.54 -5.84 3.92
N PHE A 110 5.65 -4.90 4.26
CA PHE A 110 5.98 -3.69 5.02
C PHE A 110 5.66 -3.89 6.51
N SER A 111 4.39 -4.16 6.83
CA SER A 111 3.86 -4.11 8.20
C SER A 111 4.49 -5.15 9.14
N ARG A 112 4.94 -6.30 8.62
CA ARG A 112 5.60 -7.33 9.45
C ARG A 112 7.02 -6.93 9.84
N PHE A 113 7.71 -6.16 9.02
CA PHE A 113 9.16 -5.95 9.14
C PHE A 113 9.54 -4.52 9.53
N ILE A 114 8.76 -3.52 9.13
CA ILE A 114 8.93 -2.12 9.54
C ILE A 114 8.13 -1.91 10.83
N LYS A 115 8.82 -1.71 11.95
CA LYS A 115 8.19 -1.59 13.27
C LYS A 115 7.78 -0.15 13.59
N PRO A 116 6.78 0.08 14.46
CA PRO A 116 6.48 1.41 14.96
C PRO A 116 7.72 2.10 15.53
N GLY A 117 7.94 3.36 15.14
CA GLY A 117 9.14 4.13 15.51
C GLY A 117 10.37 3.85 14.63
N ALA A 118 10.26 2.99 13.62
CA ALA A 118 11.33 2.82 12.63
C ALA A 118 11.59 4.12 11.87
N LYS A 119 12.87 4.39 11.59
CA LYS A 119 13.30 5.55 10.83
C LYS A 119 13.69 5.14 9.43
N ARG A 120 13.12 5.80 8.43
CA ARG A 120 13.52 5.59 7.04
C ARG A 120 14.99 5.95 6.88
N ILE A 121 15.73 5.09 6.19
CA ILE A 121 17.12 5.32 5.80
C ILE A 121 17.23 5.29 4.27
N LEU A 122 18.32 5.83 3.73
CA LEU A 122 18.53 5.83 2.28
C LEU A 122 18.66 4.40 1.75
N ALA A 123 17.85 4.08 0.74
CA ALA A 123 17.96 2.86 -0.07
C ALA A 123 18.07 3.27 -1.53
N GLY A 124 18.92 2.58 -2.28
CA GLY A 124 19.09 2.80 -3.71
C GLY A 124 19.38 1.49 -4.42
N SER A 125 18.84 1.37 -5.63
CA SER A 125 19.11 0.25 -6.54
C SER A 125 20.01 0.74 -7.68
N ASN A 126 20.85 -0.14 -8.22
CA ASN A 126 21.58 0.09 -9.47
C ASN A 126 20.82 -0.43 -10.71
N ARG A 127 19.58 -0.89 -10.51
CA ARG A 127 18.62 -1.31 -11.54
C ARG A 127 17.38 -0.43 -11.45
N ASP A 128 17.02 0.20 -12.55
CA ASP A 128 15.82 1.03 -12.72
C ASP A 128 14.51 0.26 -12.49
N ALA A 129 14.51 -1.03 -12.80
CA ALA A 129 13.37 -1.94 -12.60
C ALA A 129 13.03 -2.22 -11.12
N LEU A 130 13.93 -1.93 -10.18
CA LEU A 130 13.75 -2.26 -8.77
C LEU A 130 13.42 -1.02 -7.95
N GLU A 131 12.22 -1.02 -7.36
CA GLU A 131 11.83 -0.04 -6.35
C GLU A 131 12.28 -0.53 -4.98
N THR A 132 12.82 0.37 -4.16
CA THR A 132 13.38 0.03 -2.85
C THR A 132 13.00 1.03 -1.77
N THR A 133 12.84 0.55 -0.55
CA THR A 133 12.79 1.38 0.65
C THR A 133 13.44 0.64 1.81
N ALA A 134 14.04 1.37 2.75
CA ALA A 134 14.72 0.77 3.89
C ALA A 134 14.48 1.57 5.17
N PHE A 135 14.46 0.85 6.28
CA PHE A 135 14.16 1.36 7.60
C PHE A 135 15.08 0.75 8.65
N ALA A 136 15.52 1.57 9.60
CA ALA A 136 16.15 1.14 10.83
C ALA A 136 15.10 1.07 11.93
N ASN A 137 14.85 -0.13 12.45
CA ASN A 137 13.91 -0.36 13.55
C ASN A 137 14.51 0.12 14.90
N PRO A 138 13.67 0.38 15.92
CA PRO A 138 14.15 0.80 17.24
C PRO A 138 15.08 -0.20 17.94
N ASP A 139 14.99 -1.49 17.58
CA ASP A 139 15.84 -2.57 18.10
C ASP A 139 17.20 -2.68 17.38
N GLY A 140 17.45 -1.81 16.40
CA GLY A 140 18.67 -1.80 15.58
C GLY A 140 18.63 -2.73 14.36
N SER A 141 17.58 -3.53 14.17
CA SER A 141 17.41 -4.34 12.96
C SER A 141 17.10 -3.46 11.74
N LEU A 142 17.50 -3.93 10.55
CA LEU A 142 17.19 -3.27 9.29
C LEU A 142 16.08 -4.02 8.55
N ALA A 143 15.09 -3.29 8.08
CA ALA A 143 14.07 -3.79 7.16
C ALA A 143 14.31 -3.16 5.78
N VAL A 144 14.50 -3.99 4.76
CA VAL A 144 14.65 -3.55 3.36
C VAL A 144 13.57 -4.22 2.55
N VAL A 145 12.77 -3.42 1.84
CA VAL A 145 11.76 -3.91 0.91
C VAL A 145 12.23 -3.61 -0.51
N VAL A 146 12.21 -4.62 -1.37
CA VAL A 146 12.60 -4.54 -2.78
C VAL A 146 11.45 -5.09 -3.61
N MET A 147 11.02 -4.34 -4.61
CA MET A 147 9.97 -4.74 -5.53
C MET A 147 10.49 -4.66 -6.97
N ASN A 148 10.43 -5.77 -7.69
CA ASN A 148 10.63 -5.79 -9.15
C ASN A 148 9.29 -5.57 -9.83
N ARG A 149 9.25 -4.68 -10.82
CA ARG A 149 8.05 -4.35 -11.61
C ARG A 149 8.07 -4.90 -13.04
N MET A 150 9.13 -5.61 -13.41
CA MET A 150 9.25 -6.24 -14.72
C MET A 150 9.02 -7.74 -14.60
N ASP A 151 8.27 -8.28 -15.56
CA ASP A 151 8.12 -9.71 -15.83
C ASP A 151 9.32 -10.27 -16.61
#